data_AF-A0A528WZ90-F1
#
_entry.id   AF-A0A528WZ90-F1
#
_cell.length_a   1.000
_cell.length_b   1.000
_cell.length_c   1.000
_cell.angle_alpha   90.00
_cell.angle_beta   90.00
_cell.angle_gamma   90.00
#
_symmetry.space_group_name_H-M   'P 1'
#
loop_
_entity.id
_entity.type
_entity.pdbx_description
1 polymer ?
#
loop_
_entity_poly.entity_id
_entity_poly.type
_entity_poly.pdbx_seq_one_letter_code
_entity_poly.pdbx_strand_id
1 'polypeptide(L)' 'MAKRDRAGQKPVAEAVRELIGTEDNRLHLHKLLRLAVVSELTPTLESLLEAIDRARQEESP' A
#
# COMPACT_ATOMS: atom_id res chain seq x y z
N MET A 1 -22.38 31.87 -16.59
CA MET A 1 -21.10 31.52 -15.94
C MET A 1 -21.39 31.13 -14.50
N ALA A 2 -21.47 29.83 -14.20
CA ALA A 2 -21.79 29.37 -12.85
C ALA A 2 -20.59 29.64 -11.93
N LYS A 3 -20.76 30.54 -10.95
CA LYS A 3 -19.82 30.73 -9.85
C LYS A 3 -19.82 29.45 -9.04
N ARG A 4 -18.82 28.59 -9.27
CA ARG A 4 -18.58 27.41 -8.44
C ARG A 4 -18.14 27.91 -7.07
N ASP A 5 -19.00 27.67 -6.09
CA ASP A 5 -18.76 27.90 -4.68
C ASP A 5 -17.44 27.23 -4.26
N ARG A 6 -16.45 28.04 -3.85
CA ARG A 6 -15.10 27.60 -3.49
C ARG A 6 -15.02 27.05 -2.06
N ALA A 7 -16.12 27.06 -1.30
CA ALA A 7 -16.13 26.66 0.11
C ALA A 7 -16.05 25.13 0.32
N GLY A 8 -16.32 24.30 -0.70
CA GLY A 8 -16.38 22.84 -0.56
C GLY A 8 -15.35 22.05 -1.38
N GLN A 9 -14.51 22.71 -2.18
CA GLN A 9 -13.53 22.01 -3.02
C GLN A 9 -12.18 22.00 -2.33
N LYS A 10 -11.99 21.05 -1.40
CA LYS A 10 -10.62 20.63 -1.06
C LYS A 10 -9.93 20.23 -2.38
N PRO A 11 -8.75 20.77 -2.69
CA PRO A 11 -7.99 20.35 -3.85
C PRO A 11 -7.89 18.82 -3.83
N VAL A 12 -8.14 18.17 -4.96
CA VAL A 12 -8.08 16.69 -5.05
C VAL A 12 -6.78 16.15 -4.46
N ALA A 13 -5.67 16.86 -4.64
CA ALA A 13 -4.38 16.53 -4.05
C ALA A 13 -4.38 16.52 -2.51
N GLU A 14 -5.13 17.42 -1.86
CA GLU A 14 -5.24 17.48 -0.40
C GLU A 14 -6.10 16.33 0.14
N ALA A 15 -7.21 16.04 -0.53
CA ALA A 15 -8.05 14.87 -0.20
C ALA A 15 -7.27 13.55 -0.37
N VAL A 16 -6.46 13.43 -1.42
CA VAL A 16 -5.59 12.27 -1.63
C VAL A 16 -4.53 12.18 -0.53
N ARG A 17 -3.92 13.30 -0.12
CA ARG A 17 -2.94 13.33 0.99
C ARG A 17 -3.54 12.89 2.32
N GLU A 18 -4.75 13.32 2.64
CA GLU A 18 -5.45 12.87 3.85
C GLU A 18 -5.80 11.39 3.78
N LEU A 19 -6.24 10.92 2.61
CA LEU A 19 -6.57 9.52 2.39
C LEU A 19 -5.35 8.62 2.56
N ILE A 20 -4.18 8.98 2.02
CA ILE A 20 -2.94 8.18 2.15
C ILE A 20 -2.09 8.58 3.36
N GLY A 21 -2.56 9.50 4.19
CA GLY A 21 -1.78 10.11 5.27
C GLY A 21 -1.46 9.13 6.41
N THR A 22 -2.36 8.17 6.66
CA THR A 22 -2.19 7.15 7.70
C THR A 22 -1.75 5.82 7.12
N GLU A 23 -0.97 5.06 7.89
CA GLU A 23 -0.51 3.72 7.49
C GLU A 23 -1.69 2.76 7.29
N ASP A 24 -2.68 2.80 8.19
CA ASP A 24 -3.90 1.99 8.09
C ASP A 24 -4.65 2.22 6.76
N ASN A 25 -4.82 3.48 6.35
CA ASN A 25 -5.50 3.78 5.09
C ASN A 25 -4.67 3.35 3.89
N ARG A 26 -3.34 3.51 3.93
CA ARG A 26 -2.45 2.99 2.88
C ARG A 26 -2.60 1.48 2.75
N LEU A 27 -2.51 0.73 3.85
CA LEU A 27 -2.67 -0.72 3.87
C LEU A 27 -4.06 -1.17 3.40
N HIS A 28 -5.11 -0.43 3.80
CA HIS A 28 -6.47 -0.71 3.36
C HIS A 28 -6.64 -0.50 1.84
N LEU A 29 -6.12 0.61 1.31
CA LEU A 29 -6.13 0.88 -0.13
C LEU A 29 -5.30 -0.15 -0.91
N HIS A 30 -4.16 -0.57 -0.39
CA HIS A 30 -3.36 -1.63 -1.01
C HIS A 30 -4.15 -2.92 -1.15
N LYS A 31 -4.85 -3.36 -0.09
CA LYS A 31 -5.72 -4.55 -0.13
C LYS A 31 -6.89 -4.37 -1.11
N LEU A 32 -7.54 -3.21 -1.08
CA LEU A 32 -8.74 -2.94 -1.88
C LEU A 32 -8.44 -2.83 -3.37
N LEU A 33 -7.35 -2.16 -3.72
CA LEU A 33 -6.95 -1.88 -5.10
C LEU A 33 -5.93 -2.90 -5.65
N ARG A 34 -5.55 -3.91 -4.85
CA ARG A 34 -4.50 -4.90 -5.16
C ARG A 34 -3.21 -4.25 -5.68
N LEU A 35 -2.87 -3.10 -5.13
CA LEU A 35 -1.66 -2.38 -5.49
C LEU A 35 -0.47 -3.20 -5.01
N ALA A 36 0.43 -3.57 -5.93
CA ALA A 36 1.69 -4.18 -5.57
C ALA A 36 2.47 -3.22 -4.66
N VAL A 37 2.54 -3.54 -3.38
CA VAL A 37 3.44 -2.84 -2.47
C VAL A 37 4.82 -3.39 -2.78
N VAL A 38 5.69 -2.59 -3.36
CA VAL A 38 7.12 -2.82 -3.20
C VAL A 38 7.43 -2.41 -1.77
N SER A 39 7.11 -3.28 -0.81
CA SER A 39 7.72 -3.19 0.50
C SER A 39 9.17 -3.58 0.26
N GLU A 40 10.08 -2.61 0.35
CA GLU A 40 11.49 -2.93 0.59
C GLU A 40 11.52 -3.68 1.91
N LEU A 41 11.53 -5.01 1.81
CA LEU A 41 11.68 -5.87 2.96
C LEU A 41 13.07 -5.60 3.50
N THR A 42 13.18 -5.56 4.83
CA THR A 42 14.52 -5.54 5.42
C THR A 42 15.25 -6.81 4.98
N PRO A 43 16.57 -6.76 4.75
CA PRO A 43 17.34 -7.93 4.28
C PRO A 43 17.11 -9.19 5.13
N THR A 44 16.85 -9.00 6.43
CA THR A 44 16.50 -10.09 7.37
C THR A 44 15.17 -10.76 7.05
N LEU A 45 14.15 -9.99 6.68
CA LEU A 45 12.84 -10.53 6.30
C LEU A 45 12.87 -11.17 4.92
N GLU A 46 13.63 -10.61 3.97
CA GLU A 46 13.89 -11.26 2.67
C GLU A 46 14.56 -12.63 2.87
N SER A 47 15.60 -12.68 3.70
CA SER A 47 16.31 -13.91 4.03
C SER A 47 15.40 -14.94 4.70
N LEU A 48 14.48 -14.51 5.57
CA LEU A 48 13.51 -15.39 6.22
C LEU A 48 12.51 -15.98 5.21
N LEU A 49 12.01 -15.18 4.28
CA LEU A 49 11.09 -15.65 3.25
C LEU A 49 11.77 -16.64 2.30
N GLU A 50 13.02 -16.39 1.90
CA GLU A 50 13.80 -17.32 1.08
C GLU A 50 13.99 -18.67 1.81
N ALA A 51 14.27 -18.63 3.12
CA ALA A 51 14.40 -19.85 3.91
C ALA A 51 13.09 -20.66 3.99
N ILE A 52 11.95 -19.98 4.13
CA ILE A 52 10.61 -20.62 4.13
C ILE A 52 10.31 -21.25 2.77
N ASP A 53 10.58 -20.53 1.67
CA ASP A 53 10.34 -21.05 0.33
C ASP A 53 11.25 -22.24 -0.01
N ARG A 54 12.52 -22.23 0.43
CA ARG A 54 13.43 -23.37 0.30
C ARG A 54 12.93 -24.58 1.08
N ALA A 55 12.53 -24.39 2.34
CA ALA A 55 11.97 -25.47 3.17
C ALA A 55 10.72 -26.10 2.53
N ARG A 56 9.84 -25.26 1.95
CA ARG A 56 8.63 -25.76 1.25
C ARG A 56 8.93 -26.57 -0.01
N GLN A 57 10.04 -26.28 -0.70
CA GLN A 57 10.49 -27.04 -1.87
C GLN A 57 11.15 -28.37 -1.49
N GLU A 58 11.85 -28.42 -0.35
CA GLU A 58 12.45 -29.65 0.17
C GLU A 58 11.41 -30.65 0.69
N GLU A 59 10.24 -30.18 1.13
CA GLU A 59 9.12 -31.01 1.59
C GLU A 59 8.27 -31.61 0.45
N SER A 60 8.43 -31.15 -0.80
CA SER A 60 7.72 -31.69 -1.96
C SER A 60 8.68 -32.51 -2.84
N PRO A 61 8.59 -33.85 -2.86
CA PRO A 61 9.45 -34.71 -3.67
C PRO A 61 9.25 -34.56 -5.18
#